data_AF-A0A1F3DIG3-F1
#
_entry.id   AF-A0A1F3DIG3-F1
#
_cell.length_a   1.000
_cell.length_b   1.000
_cell.length_c   1.000
_cell.angle_alpha   90.00
_cell.angle_beta   90.00
_cell.angle_gamma   90.00
#
_symmetry.space_group_name_H-M   'P 1'
#
loop_
_entity.id
_entity.type
_entity.pdbx_description
1 polymer ?
#
loop_
_entity_poly.entity_id
_entity_poly.type
_entity_poly.pdbx_seq_one_letter_code
_entity_poly.pdbx_strand_id
1 'polypeptide(L)' 'MKIRCKHCGEYFCPSDESVDLISEGFISPDSVNICDDCWDMIEHFQDDISEMHSDADPGL' A
#
# COMPACT_ATOMS: atom_id res chain seq x y z
N MET A 1 12.58 11.95 8.90
CA MET A 1 12.76 11.64 7.47
C MET A 1 11.42 11.82 6.77
N LYS A 2 11.35 12.45 5.59
CA LYS A 2 10.10 12.52 4.81
C LYS A 2 10.32 11.83 3.48
N ILE A 3 9.49 10.84 3.17
CA ILE A 3 9.57 10.04 1.94
C ILE A 3 8.36 10.38 1.07
N ARG A 4 8.56 10.37 -0.25
CA ARG A 4 7.48 10.57 -1.21
C ARG A 4 6.82 9.24 -1.53
N CYS A 5 5.52 9.14 -1.32
CA CYS A 5 4.74 7.97 -1.71
C CYS A 5 4.72 7.82 -3.24
N LYS A 6 4.97 6.62 -3.77
CA LYS A 6 4.90 6.32 -5.21
C LYS A 6 3.47 6.26 -5.75
N HIS A 7 2.48 6.00 -4.90
CA HIS A 7 1.08 5.87 -5.31
C HIS A 7 0.36 7.22 -5.33
N CYS A 8 0.31 7.93 -4.20
CA CYS A 8 -0.39 9.21 -4.12
C CYS A 8 0.51 10.42 -4.40
N GLY A 9 1.83 10.26 -4.38
CA GLY A 9 2.79 11.35 -4.62
C GLY A 9 3.01 12.28 -3.43
N GLU A 10 2.28 12.08 -2.33
CA GLU A 10 2.37 12.86 -1.09
C GLU A 10 3.62 12.51 -0.27
N TYR A 11 4.06 13.46 0.55
CA TYR A 11 5.15 13.23 1.49
C TYR A 11 4.61 12.71 2.82
N PHE A 12 5.13 11.57 3.27
CA PHE A 12 4.76 10.97 4.54
C PHE A 12 6.01 10.71 5.40
N CYS A 13 5.77 10.55 6.71
CA CYS A 13 6.77 10.05 7.63
C CYS A 13 6.52 8.55 7.81
N PRO A 14 7.54 7.69 7.59
CA PRO A 14 7.42 6.26 7.91
C PRO A 14 7.10 6.07 9.40
N SER A 15 6.41 4.97 9.71
CA SER A 15 6.19 4.54 11.09
C SER A 15 7.51 4.25 11.81
N ASP A 16 7.52 4.37 13.14
CA ASP A 16 8.73 4.11 13.95
C ASP A 16 9.28 2.71 13.70
N GLU A 17 8.41 1.70 13.54
CA GLU A 17 8.81 0.34 13.20
C GLU A 17 9.56 0.27 11.85
N SER A 18 9.06 0.98 10.83
CA SER A 18 9.74 1.05 9.53
C SER A 18 11.10 1.73 9.64
N VAL A 19 11.21 2.76 10.48
CA VAL A 19 12.48 3.47 10.74
C VAL A 19 13.47 2.57 11.45
N ASP A 20 13.03 1.79 12.43
CA ASP A 20 13.87 0.84 13.16
C ASP A 20 14.39 -0.26 12.22
N LEU A 21 13.52 -0.85 11.39
CA LEU A 21 13.91 -1.85 10.39
C LEU A 21 14.91 -1.32 9.35
N ILE A 22 14.79 -0.05 8.95
CA ILE A 22 15.77 0.62 8.09
C ILE A 22 17.09 0.80 8.83
N SER A 23 17.05 1.26 10.09
CA SER A 23 18.24 1.51 10.91
C SER A 23 19.02 0.23 11.22
N GLU A 24 18.33 -0.88 11.40
CA GLU A 24 18.92 -2.20 11.63
C GLU A 24 19.39 -2.88 10.32
N GLY A 25 19.05 -2.30 9.16
CA GLY A 25 19.46 -2.80 7.84
C GLY A 25 18.64 -3.99 7.35
N PHE A 26 17.48 -4.26 7.93
CA PHE A 26 16.55 -5.30 7.47
C PHE A 26 15.87 -4.91 6.16
N ILE A 27 15.55 -3.63 5.99
CA ILE A 27 14.93 -3.09 4.78
C ILE A 27 15.68 -1.85 4.28
N SER A 28 15.63 -1.61 2.97
CA SER A 28 16.29 -0.43 2.39
C SER A 28 15.42 0.81 2.57
N PRO A 29 15.99 2.01 2.76
CA PRO A 29 15.21 3.24 2.78
C PRO A 29 14.42 3.45 1.47
N ASP A 30 14.90 2.90 0.35
CA ASP A 30 14.22 2.92 -0.95
C ASP A 30 13.03 1.95 -1.06
N SER A 31 12.95 0.93 -0.19
CA SER A 31 11.84 -0.02 -0.19
C SER A 31 10.58 0.53 0.50
N VAL A 32 10.73 1.48 1.43
CA VAL A 32 9.59 2.13 2.11
C VAL A 32 9.17 3.36 1.29
N ASN A 33 8.34 3.14 0.27
CA ASN A 33 7.94 4.20 -0.67
C ASN A 33 6.41 4.28 -0.87
N ILE A 34 5.64 3.63 -0.02
CA ILE A 34 4.17 3.66 -0.03
C ILE A 34 3.74 4.14 1.35
N CYS A 35 2.85 5.13 1.41
CA CYS A 35 2.28 5.59 2.68
C CYS A 35 1.24 4.59 3.19
N ASP A 36 1.00 4.59 4.49
CA ASP A 36 0.08 3.68 5.16
C ASP A 36 -1.31 3.65 4.49
N ASP A 37 -1.87 4.83 4.16
CA ASP A 37 -3.16 4.91 3.45
C ASP A 37 -3.18 4.17 2.10
N CYS A 38 -2.09 4.24 1.35
CA CYS A 38 -1.97 3.54 0.07
C CYS A 38 -1.66 2.05 0.27
N TRP A 39 -0.92 1.71 1.33
CA TRP A 39 -0.64 0.33 1.69
C TRP A 39 -1.94 -0.40 2.05
N ASP A 40 -2.75 0.20 2.91
CA ASP A 40 -4.06 -0.33 3.30
C ASP A 40 -4.95 -0.55 2.09
N MET A 41 -5.03 0.42 1.17
CA MET A 41 -5.82 0.26 -0.06
C MET A 41 -5.34 -0.90 -0.94
N ILE A 42 -4.03 -1.13 -1.03
CA ILE A 42 -3.45 -2.21 -1.85
C ILE A 42 -3.70 -3.58 -1.21
N GLU A 43 -3.55 -3.67 0.10
CA GLU A 43 -3.77 -4.91 0.86
C GLU A 43 -5.23 -5.35 0.78
N HIS A 44 -6.17 -4.41 0.96
CA HIS A 44 -7.61 -4.70 0.90
C HIS A 44 -8.12 -4.94 -0.53
N PHE A 45 -7.39 -4.49 -1.57
CA PHE A 45 -7.79 -4.75 -2.96
C PHE A 45 -7.63 -6.23 -3.35
N GLN A 46 -6.78 -7.00 -2.66
CA GLN A 46 -6.59 -8.42 -3.00
C GLN A 46 -7.78 -9.29 -2.58
N ASP A 47 -8.56 -8.87 -1.59
CA ASP A 47 -9.71 -9.62 -1.10
C ASP A 47 -10.98 -9.41 -1.95
N ASP A 48 -11.10 -8.28 -2.66
CA ASP A 48 -12.30 -7.91 -3.41
C ASP A 48 -12.39 -8.49 -4.85
N ILE A 49 -11.29 -9.01 -5.42
CA ILE A 49 -11.29 -9.50 -6.82
C ILE A 49 -11.78 -10.96 -6.92
N SER A 50 -11.90 -11.69 -5.80
CA SER A 50 -12.24 -13.11 -5.83
C SER A 50 -13.75 -13.41 -5.95
N GLU A 51 -14.64 -12.43 -5.75
CA GLU A 51 -16.09 -12.69 -5.70
C GLU A 51 -16.97 -11.69 -6.49
N MET A 52 -16.50 -11.19 -7.63
CA MET A 52 -17.34 -10.38 -8.53
C MET A 52 -17.51 -11.00 -9.91
N HIS A 53 -17.91 -12.28 -9.96
CA HIS A 53 -18.68 -12.77 -11.10
C HIS A 53 -20.09 -12.19 -10.99
N SER A 54 -20.28 -10.99 -11.53
CA SER A 54 -21.61 -10.40 -11.64
C SER A 54 -22.40 -11.18 -12.70
N ASP A 55 -23.28 -12.10 -12.25
CA ASP A 55 -24.30 -12.75 -13.07
C ASP A 55 -25.41 -11.76 -13.46
N ALA A 56 -25.04 -10.62 -14.04
CA ALA A 56 -25.99 -9.69 -14.64
C ALA A 56 -26.51 -10.32 -15.94
N ASP A 57 -27.59 -11.09 -15.81
CA ASP A 57 -28.36 -11.71 -16.87
C ASP A 57 -28.78 -10.65 -17.93
N PRO A 58 -28.28 -10.72 -19.18
CA PRO A 58 -28.62 -9.75 -20.22
C PRO A 58 -29.88 -10.25 -20.92
N GLY A 59 -31.05 -10.04 -20.33
CA GLY A 59 -32.28 -10.60 -20.89
C GLY A 59 -33.54 -9.84 -20.52
N LEU A 60 -33.71 -8.64 -21.08
CA LEU A 60 -35.00 -7.93 -21.17
C LEU A 60 -35.56 -8.09 -22.58
#